data_AF-A0A3D3W7F2-F1
#
_entry.id   AF-A0A3D3W7F2-F1
#
_cell.length_a   1.000
_cell.length_b   1.000
_cell.length_c   1.000
_cell.angle_alpha   90.00
_cell.angle_beta   90.00
_cell.angle_gamma   90.00
#
_symmetry.space_group_name_H-M   'P 1'
#
loop_
_entity.id
_entity.type
_entity.pdbx_description
1 polymer ?
#
loop_
_entity_poly.entity_id
_entity_poly.type
_entity_poly.pdbx_seq_one_letter_code
_entity_poly.pdbx_strand_id
1 'polypeptide(L)'
;HLNDVAGFIGPEVFRSREQLVRCCLEDIAMGKLHGLTIGLDVCSTLHMDVSLDDLGWCIDQIMPANPAYLMALPTRIDPMLGYLTTGYQDHVHIRRRFGYRVDDRMWQFYRDLGVVTEDGSPGPAFGDPGAVYLQYCRRRGDDRAEAEIRREAQQRMAEVRSRGVFLAEGHGAQPELLNSGLQAEIDRIYQQSRRAIWQEMDSSVLAAVPDAVPLTTKSLNRTDYILHPASGEELSDASKGILQRLLATRSGTADVQIVISDGLNALALMEADQLSQLLAALRKQLKLAGFLAFDEHLLLTSGRVRAGYRIGEQVFGSAVGRGILLHIIGERPGTGHHTMSIYMTAATASVWGQPGTVDHNITRVVSGIAQTALAPEVAAMDAVRILKTMTGTRE
;
A
#
# COMPACT_ATOMS: atom_id res chain seq x y z
N HIS A 1 2.42 16.17 21.14
CA HIS A 1 1.69 16.16 19.86
C HIS A 1 0.90 14.86 19.78
N LEU A 2 -0.36 14.94 19.38
CA LEU A 2 -1.23 13.79 19.10
C LEU A 2 -1.67 13.93 17.64
N ASN A 3 -1.50 12.90 16.82
CA ASN A 3 -2.02 12.89 15.45
C ASN A 3 -3.15 11.87 15.35
N ASP A 4 -4.30 12.30 14.87
CA ASP A 4 -5.32 11.37 14.40
C ASP A 4 -5.19 11.16 12.88
N VAL A 5 -5.68 10.02 12.38
CA VAL A 5 -5.67 9.66 10.96
C VAL A 5 -7.11 9.36 10.53
N ALA A 6 -7.74 10.34 9.88
CA ALA A 6 -9.13 10.24 9.43
C ALA A 6 -9.19 9.79 7.96
N GLY A 7 -10.10 8.87 7.62
CA GLY A 7 -10.31 8.43 6.22
C GLY A 7 -9.32 7.38 5.69
N PHE A 8 -8.49 6.80 6.57
CA PHE A 8 -7.58 5.71 6.19
C PHE A 8 -8.29 4.34 6.09
N ILE A 9 -9.38 4.17 6.84
CA ILE A 9 -10.29 3.03 6.70
C ILE A 9 -11.31 3.39 5.62
N GLY A 10 -11.61 2.44 4.74
CA GLY A 10 -12.33 2.68 3.50
C GLY A 10 -13.84 2.96 3.67
N PRO A 11 -14.65 2.62 2.64
CA PRO A 11 -16.08 2.91 2.60
C PRO A 11 -16.89 2.15 3.67
N GLU A 12 -16.26 1.23 4.40
CA GLU A 12 -16.84 0.59 5.57
C GLU A 12 -17.15 1.63 6.68
N VAL A 13 -16.40 2.73 6.73
CA VAL A 13 -16.55 3.79 7.73
C VAL A 13 -16.98 5.12 7.12
N PHE A 14 -16.41 5.51 5.97
CA PHE A 14 -16.64 6.83 5.36
C PHE A 14 -17.21 6.71 3.95
N ARG A 15 -18.49 7.09 3.80
CA ARG A 15 -19.21 7.04 2.51
C ARG A 15 -19.26 8.38 1.79
N SER A 16 -19.13 9.50 2.50
CA SER A 16 -19.14 10.84 1.91
C SER A 16 -18.05 11.74 2.49
N ARG A 17 -17.66 12.74 1.70
CA ARG A 17 -16.70 13.77 2.12
C ARG A 17 -17.17 14.56 3.36
N GLU A 18 -18.47 14.75 3.54
CA GLU A 18 -19.04 15.44 4.71
C GLU A 18 -18.86 14.62 5.99
N GLN A 19 -18.91 13.28 5.91
CA GLN A 19 -18.62 12.41 7.05
C GLN A 19 -17.15 12.50 7.46
N LEU A 20 -16.24 12.59 6.48
CA LEU A 20 -14.83 12.78 6.75
C LEU A 20 -14.59 14.14 7.45
N VAL A 21 -15.19 15.22 6.95
CA VAL A 21 -15.12 16.54 7.61
C VAL A 21 -15.68 16.49 9.03
N ARG A 22 -16.85 15.86 9.22
CA ARG A 22 -17.45 15.72 10.55
C ARG A 22 -16.49 15.03 11.52
N CYS A 23 -15.92 13.89 11.12
CA CYS A 23 -14.97 13.14 11.93
C CYS A 23 -13.77 14.00 12.32
N CYS A 24 -13.10 14.62 11.34
CA CYS A 24 -11.97 15.50 11.60
C CYS A 24 -12.30 16.63 12.61
N LEU A 25 -13.50 17.23 12.51
CA LEU A 25 -13.95 18.27 13.44
C LEU A 25 -14.24 17.71 14.84
N GLU A 26 -14.84 16.52 14.94
CA GLU A 26 -15.06 15.79 16.19
C GLU A 26 -13.71 15.52 16.88
N ASP A 27 -12.71 15.02 16.13
CA ASP A 27 -11.38 14.71 16.65
C ASP A 27 -10.64 15.97 17.10
N ILE A 28 -10.64 17.05 16.30
CA ILE A 28 -10.05 18.34 16.70
C ILE A 28 -10.69 18.86 17.99
N ALA A 29 -12.02 18.84 18.08
CA ALA A 29 -12.74 19.32 19.25
C ALA A 29 -12.36 18.53 20.49
N MET A 30 -12.38 17.19 20.39
CA MET A 30 -11.99 16.31 21.49
C MET A 30 -10.54 16.52 21.92
N GLY A 31 -9.60 16.54 20.97
CA GLY A 31 -8.18 16.77 21.27
C GLY A 31 -7.95 18.10 21.99
N LYS A 32 -8.60 19.18 21.53
CA LYS A 32 -8.49 20.50 22.17
C LYS A 32 -9.15 20.55 23.55
N LEU A 33 -10.33 19.96 23.72
CA LEU A 33 -11.00 19.88 25.03
C LEU A 33 -10.17 19.11 26.05
N HIS A 34 -9.39 18.12 25.60
CA HIS A 34 -8.42 17.41 26.43
C HIS A 34 -7.11 18.18 26.67
N GLY A 35 -6.95 19.39 26.11
CA GLY A 35 -5.73 20.19 26.23
C GLY A 35 -4.55 19.65 25.41
N LEU A 36 -4.80 18.84 24.39
CA LEU A 36 -3.76 18.21 23.57
C LEU A 36 -3.42 19.08 22.34
N THR A 37 -2.15 19.11 21.97
CA THR A 37 -1.68 19.63 20.68
C THR A 37 -2.01 18.62 19.58
N ILE A 38 -3.26 18.66 19.10
CA ILE A 38 -3.78 17.73 18.10
C ILE A 38 -3.53 18.21 16.67
N GLY A 39 -3.00 17.32 15.84
CA GLY A 39 -2.95 17.44 14.38
C GLY A 39 -3.73 16.31 13.71
N LEU A 40 -3.82 16.36 12.38
CA LEU A 40 -4.53 15.37 11.59
C LEU A 40 -3.70 14.89 10.39
N ASP A 41 -3.88 13.63 10.04
CA ASP A 41 -3.72 13.16 8.66
C ASP A 41 -5.12 13.00 8.05
N VAL A 42 -5.43 13.76 7.00
CA VAL A 42 -6.73 13.73 6.33
C VAL A 42 -6.57 12.90 5.07
N CYS A 43 -7.21 11.73 5.07
CA CYS A 43 -6.97 10.69 4.10
C CYS A 43 -8.22 10.34 3.29
N SER A 44 -8.00 9.72 2.14
CA SER A 44 -9.01 8.97 1.40
C SER A 44 -8.37 7.72 0.81
N THR A 45 -9.06 6.58 0.91
CA THR A 45 -8.67 5.38 0.17
C THR A 45 -9.27 5.36 -1.22
N LEU A 46 -8.63 4.66 -2.16
CA LEU A 46 -9.05 4.65 -3.58
C LEU A 46 -10.41 4.00 -3.87
N HIS A 47 -11.03 3.36 -2.87
CA HIS A 47 -12.37 2.76 -2.94
C HIS A 47 -13.42 3.57 -2.16
N MET A 48 -13.04 4.70 -1.57
CA MET A 48 -13.99 5.67 -1.03
C MET A 48 -14.54 6.55 -2.15
N ASP A 49 -15.76 7.04 -1.96
CA ASP A 49 -16.35 8.07 -2.82
C ASP A 49 -15.90 9.48 -2.40
N VAL A 50 -14.59 9.61 -2.16
CA VAL A 50 -13.91 10.86 -1.81
C VAL A 50 -12.73 11.01 -2.75
N SER A 51 -12.86 11.92 -3.73
CA SER A 51 -11.83 12.18 -4.72
C SER A 51 -10.67 13.04 -4.18
N LEU A 52 -9.63 13.25 -5.00
CA LEU A 52 -8.55 14.20 -4.69
C LEU A 52 -9.07 15.64 -4.52
N ASP A 53 -10.09 16.03 -5.29
CA ASP A 53 -10.71 17.35 -5.20
C ASP A 53 -11.56 17.45 -3.93
N ASP A 54 -12.29 16.39 -3.58
CA ASP A 54 -13.04 16.33 -2.33
C ASP A 54 -12.11 16.38 -1.12
N LEU A 55 -10.93 15.78 -1.20
CA LEU A 55 -9.94 15.85 -0.12
C LEU A 55 -9.45 17.29 0.09
N GLY A 56 -9.16 18.01 -1.00
CA GLY A 56 -8.84 19.44 -0.95
C GLY A 56 -9.97 20.27 -0.34
N TRP A 57 -11.22 19.98 -0.72
CA TRP A 57 -12.40 20.60 -0.10
C TRP A 57 -12.51 20.29 1.39
N CYS A 58 -12.28 19.04 1.80
CA CYS A 58 -12.32 18.64 3.21
C CYS A 58 -11.30 19.42 4.04
N ILE A 59 -10.07 19.55 3.54
CA ILE A 59 -9.01 20.35 4.16
C ILE A 59 -9.48 21.79 4.37
N ASP A 60 -10.04 22.42 3.33
CA ASP A 60 -10.58 23.78 3.44
C ASP A 60 -11.70 23.91 4.48
N GLN A 61 -12.54 22.89 4.68
CA GLN A 61 -13.60 22.90 5.69
C GLN A 61 -13.08 22.76 7.12
N ILE A 62 -11.99 22.01 7.35
CA ILE A 62 -11.46 21.75 8.70
C ILE A 62 -10.52 22.85 9.20
N MET A 63 -9.83 23.57 8.30
CA MET A 63 -8.84 24.58 8.68
C MET A 63 -9.38 25.73 9.58
N PRO A 64 -10.65 26.18 9.49
CA PRO A 64 -11.23 27.11 10.45
C PRO A 64 -11.23 26.60 11.90
N ALA A 65 -11.28 25.28 12.11
CA ALA A 65 -11.15 24.68 13.44
C ALA A 65 -9.70 24.68 13.95
N ASN A 66 -8.74 25.10 13.12
CA ASN A 66 -7.34 25.36 13.43
C ASN A 66 -6.63 24.17 14.10
N PRO A 67 -6.48 23.02 13.40
CA PRO A 67 -5.63 21.92 13.87
C PRO A 67 -4.19 22.42 14.04
N ALA A 68 -3.44 21.86 15.00
CA ALA A 68 -2.08 22.32 15.29
C ALA A 68 -1.09 22.03 14.14
N TYR A 69 -1.33 20.95 13.39
CA TYR A 69 -0.59 20.58 12.19
C TYR A 69 -1.42 19.62 11.32
N LEU A 70 -1.06 19.53 10.03
CA LEU A 70 -1.51 18.47 9.14
C LEU A 70 -0.30 17.68 8.67
N MET A 71 -0.35 16.35 8.72
CA MET A 71 0.62 15.51 8.02
C MET A 71 0.49 15.72 6.52
N ALA A 72 1.58 15.55 5.78
CA ALA A 72 1.55 15.68 4.33
C ALA A 72 2.61 14.83 3.64
N LEU A 73 2.35 14.50 2.38
CA LEU A 73 3.26 13.82 1.47
C LEU A 73 3.68 14.73 0.30
N PRO A 74 4.74 14.38 -0.45
CA PRO A 74 5.20 15.20 -1.57
C PRO A 74 4.16 15.47 -2.67
N THR A 75 3.22 14.56 -2.88
CA THR A 75 2.32 14.56 -4.06
C THR A 75 0.89 14.07 -3.78
N ARG A 76 0.47 14.06 -2.50
CA ARG A 76 -0.80 13.48 -2.00
C ARG A 76 -0.94 11.96 -2.07
N ILE A 77 -0.14 11.24 -2.85
CA ILE A 77 -0.21 9.77 -2.94
C ILE A 77 0.76 9.13 -1.95
N ASP A 78 0.26 8.18 -1.15
CA ASP A 78 1.08 7.25 -0.38
C ASP A 78 1.27 5.93 -1.17
N PRO A 79 2.44 5.69 -1.76
CA PRO A 79 2.71 4.46 -2.50
C PRO A 79 2.95 3.24 -1.59
N MET A 80 3.12 3.38 -0.28
CA MET A 80 3.28 2.25 0.63
C MET A 80 1.93 1.64 1.01
N LEU A 81 0.96 2.51 1.31
CA LEU A 81 -0.34 2.10 1.87
C LEU A 81 -1.50 2.27 0.88
N GLY A 82 -1.24 2.82 -0.31
CA GLY A 82 -2.22 2.95 -1.38
C GLY A 82 -3.40 3.83 -1.02
N TYR A 83 -3.13 4.96 -0.34
CA TYR A 83 -4.13 5.96 0.01
C TYR A 83 -3.67 7.37 -0.38
N LEU A 84 -4.60 8.31 -0.27
CA LEU A 84 -4.44 9.72 -0.62
C LEU A 84 -4.47 10.54 0.66
N THR A 85 -3.62 11.56 0.75
CA THR A 85 -3.51 12.46 1.90
C THR A 85 -3.22 13.89 1.44
N THR A 86 -3.15 14.82 2.40
CA THR A 86 -2.65 16.18 2.22
C THR A 86 -1.26 16.19 1.57
N GLY A 87 -1.05 17.08 0.61
CA GLY A 87 0.21 17.29 -0.11
C GLY A 87 1.00 18.48 0.44
N TYR A 88 2.28 18.60 0.06
CA TYR A 88 3.07 19.79 0.41
C TYR A 88 2.48 21.07 -0.18
N GLN A 89 1.89 20.98 -1.37
CA GLN A 89 1.25 22.10 -2.08
C GLN A 89 -0.05 22.54 -1.38
N ASP A 90 -0.74 21.63 -0.69
CA ASP A 90 -1.90 21.99 0.14
C ASP A 90 -1.50 22.93 1.26
N HIS A 91 -0.34 22.72 1.87
CA HIS A 91 0.16 23.64 2.89
C HIS A 91 0.47 25.03 2.32
N VAL A 92 0.86 25.14 1.05
CA VAL A 92 1.04 26.44 0.38
C VAL A 92 -0.31 27.13 0.17
N HIS A 93 -1.30 26.39 -0.35
CA HIS A 93 -2.68 26.86 -0.51
C HIS A 93 -3.30 27.31 0.82
N ILE A 94 -3.22 26.48 1.86
CA ILE A 94 -3.76 26.75 3.20
C ILE A 94 -3.16 28.02 3.80
N ARG A 95 -1.84 28.17 3.72
CA ARG A 95 -1.15 29.38 4.23
C ARG A 95 -1.63 30.64 3.51
N ARG A 96 -1.75 30.58 2.18
CA ARG A 96 -2.28 31.70 1.38
C ARG A 96 -3.74 32.01 1.71
N ARG A 97 -4.58 30.99 1.79
CA ARG A 97 -6.03 31.11 1.96
C ARG A 97 -6.43 31.62 3.35
N PHE A 98 -5.78 31.11 4.39
CA PHE A 98 -6.13 31.40 5.78
C PHE A 98 -5.15 32.34 6.50
N GLY A 99 -4.11 32.81 5.82
CA GLY A 99 -3.11 33.72 6.39
C GLY A 99 -2.20 33.05 7.42
N TYR A 100 -2.02 31.73 7.34
CA TYR A 100 -1.15 30.98 8.24
C TYR A 100 0.32 31.07 7.82
N ARG A 101 1.20 30.93 8.81
CA ARG A 101 2.64 30.68 8.62
C ARG A 101 3.11 29.62 9.60
N VAL A 102 4.25 28.99 9.30
CA VAL A 102 4.97 28.20 10.31
C VAL A 102 5.49 29.12 11.42
N ASP A 103 5.97 28.56 12.53
CA ASP A 103 6.53 29.35 13.62
C ASP A 103 7.70 30.24 13.14
N ASP A 104 7.93 31.34 13.86
CA ASP A 104 8.85 32.40 13.43
C ASP A 104 10.29 31.90 13.21
N ARG A 105 10.75 30.90 13.97
CA ARG A 105 12.08 30.32 13.80
C ARG A 105 12.15 29.51 12.50
N MET A 106 11.13 28.70 12.20
CA MET A 106 11.07 27.97 10.94
C MET A 106 10.88 28.91 9.75
N TRP A 107 10.09 29.97 9.91
CA TRP A 107 9.92 30.99 8.88
C TRP A 107 11.23 31.70 8.56
N GLN A 108 12.01 32.08 9.58
CA GLN A 108 13.36 32.62 9.39
C GLN A 108 14.25 31.62 8.64
N PHE A 109 14.21 30.35 9.02
CA PHE A 109 15.00 29.31 8.35
C PHE A 109 14.65 29.19 6.85
N TYR A 110 13.36 29.28 6.48
CA TYR A 110 12.95 29.31 5.08
C TYR A 110 13.43 30.56 4.34
N ARG A 111 13.46 31.73 5.00
CA ARG A 111 14.06 32.95 4.45
C ARG A 111 15.56 32.79 4.20
N ASP A 112 16.28 32.23 5.18
CA ASP A 112 17.73 32.01 5.06
C ASP A 112 18.08 30.99 3.97
N LEU A 113 17.14 30.09 3.63
CA LEU A 113 17.25 29.17 2.49
C LEU A 113 16.85 29.81 1.14
N GLY A 114 16.27 31.00 1.14
CA GLY A 114 15.71 31.64 -0.05
C GLY A 114 14.40 31.02 -0.54
N VAL A 115 13.70 30.23 0.28
CA VAL A 115 12.43 29.58 -0.07
C VAL A 115 11.27 30.56 0.00
N VAL A 116 11.30 31.50 0.94
CA VAL A 116 10.32 32.58 1.06
C VAL A 116 11.03 33.92 1.16
N THR A 117 10.43 34.97 0.61
CA THR A 117 10.90 36.35 0.71
C THR A 117 10.46 36.99 2.03
N GLU A 118 10.83 38.26 2.25
CA GLU A 118 10.43 39.02 3.44
C GLU A 118 8.92 39.27 3.51
N ASP A 119 8.26 39.51 2.37
CA ASP A 119 6.80 39.68 2.28
C ASP A 119 6.04 38.34 2.30
N GLY A 120 6.75 37.23 2.39
CA GLY A 120 6.21 35.87 2.48
C GLY A 120 5.78 35.25 1.16
N SER A 121 6.08 35.90 0.04
CA SER A 121 5.94 35.30 -1.28
C SER A 121 7.03 34.25 -1.57
N PRO A 122 6.87 33.39 -2.59
CA PRO A 122 7.89 32.45 -3.02
C PRO A 122 9.22 33.13 -3.36
N GLY A 123 10.32 32.65 -2.74
CA GLY A 123 11.67 33.10 -3.02
C GLY A 123 12.35 32.35 -4.18
N PRO A 124 13.60 32.67 -4.53
CA PRO A 124 14.33 32.07 -5.65
C PRO A 124 14.61 30.57 -5.50
N ALA A 125 14.56 30.02 -4.28
CA ALA A 125 14.71 28.58 -4.01
C ALA A 125 13.36 27.86 -3.81
N PHE A 126 12.23 28.56 -3.97
CA PHE A 126 10.92 27.95 -3.80
C PHE A 126 10.69 26.84 -4.85
N GLY A 127 10.35 25.64 -4.38
CA GLY A 127 10.19 24.49 -5.25
C GLY A 127 11.49 23.96 -5.86
N ASP A 128 12.68 24.40 -5.42
CA ASP A 128 13.95 23.89 -5.92
C ASP A 128 14.70 23.11 -4.82
N PRO A 129 14.48 21.78 -4.71
CA PRO A 129 15.21 20.94 -3.76
C PRO A 129 16.73 20.99 -3.94
N GLY A 130 17.21 21.22 -5.17
CA GLY A 130 18.63 21.35 -5.47
C GLY A 130 19.24 22.64 -4.90
N ALA A 131 18.50 23.75 -4.93
CA ALA A 131 18.90 25.00 -4.27
C ALA A 131 18.94 24.83 -2.74
N VAL A 132 17.95 24.13 -2.17
CA VAL A 132 17.93 23.82 -0.74
C VAL A 132 19.11 22.92 -0.35
N TYR A 133 19.42 21.90 -1.16
CA TYR A 133 20.59 21.02 -0.96
C TYR A 133 21.90 21.81 -1.02
N LEU A 134 22.04 22.72 -1.97
CA LEU A 134 23.20 23.62 -2.05
C LEU A 134 23.38 24.41 -0.76
N GLN A 135 22.33 25.06 -0.25
CA GLN A 135 22.40 25.81 1.01
C GLN A 135 22.75 24.92 2.21
N TYR A 136 22.23 23.68 2.23
CA TYR A 136 22.62 22.69 3.24
C TYR A 136 24.13 22.38 3.19
N CYS A 137 24.69 22.10 2.01
CA CYS A 137 26.12 21.86 1.84
C CYS A 137 26.95 23.08 2.29
N ARG A 138 26.56 24.30 1.90
CA ARG A 138 27.24 25.54 2.32
C ARG A 138 27.28 25.71 3.84
N ARG A 139 26.17 25.45 4.53
CA ARG A 139 26.13 25.49 6.00
C ARG A 139 26.99 24.43 6.67
N ARG A 140 27.30 23.34 5.96
CA ARG A 140 28.24 22.30 6.42
C ARG A 140 29.71 22.61 6.12
N GLY A 141 30.01 23.78 5.53
CA GLY A 141 31.37 24.18 5.17
C GLY A 141 31.87 23.59 3.86
N ASP A 142 30.98 23.11 3.00
CA ASP A 142 31.33 22.65 1.66
C ASP A 142 31.69 23.84 0.77
N ASP A 143 32.91 23.88 0.23
CA ASP A 143 33.48 24.95 -0.58
C ASP A 143 33.54 24.63 -2.08
N ARG A 144 33.06 23.44 -2.49
CA ARG A 144 33.01 23.02 -3.91
C ARG A 144 32.23 24.01 -4.75
N ALA A 145 32.49 24.09 -6.05
CA ALA A 145 31.74 24.99 -6.94
C ALA A 145 30.23 24.67 -6.93
N GLU A 146 29.36 25.69 -7.01
CA GLU A 146 27.90 25.47 -7.00
C GLU A 146 27.46 24.46 -8.05
N ALA A 147 28.01 24.56 -9.27
CA ALA A 147 27.70 23.64 -10.35
C ALA A 147 28.01 22.17 -10.01
N GLU A 148 29.01 21.92 -9.16
CA GLU A 148 29.33 20.57 -8.70
C GLU A 148 28.29 20.03 -7.73
N ILE A 149 27.93 20.82 -6.71
CA ILE A 149 26.91 20.45 -5.73
C ILE A 149 25.54 20.28 -6.39
N ARG A 150 25.21 21.12 -7.38
CA ARG A 150 23.97 21.02 -8.16
C ARG A 150 23.91 19.72 -8.98
N ARG A 151 25.01 19.29 -9.60
CA ARG A 151 25.08 18.00 -10.30
C ARG A 151 24.89 16.83 -9.33
N GLU A 152 25.52 16.90 -8.17
CA GLU A 152 25.32 15.89 -7.12
C GLU A 152 23.85 15.84 -6.67
N ALA A 153 23.23 17.00 -6.42
CA ALA A 153 21.81 17.09 -6.04
C ALA A 153 20.92 16.40 -7.08
N GLN A 154 21.13 16.69 -8.36
CA GLN A 154 20.39 16.06 -9.46
C GLN A 154 20.55 14.53 -9.48
N GLN A 155 21.78 14.04 -9.28
CA GLN A 155 22.03 12.59 -9.18
C GLN A 155 21.29 11.97 -8.00
N ARG A 156 21.35 12.58 -6.81
CA ARG A 156 20.65 12.10 -5.62
C ARG A 156 19.13 12.12 -5.78
N MET A 157 18.60 13.18 -6.38
CA MET A 157 17.16 13.29 -6.66
C MET A 157 16.72 12.21 -7.66
N ALA A 158 17.52 11.95 -8.70
CA ALA A 158 17.28 10.85 -9.63
C ALA A 158 17.34 9.48 -8.95
N GLU A 159 18.28 9.25 -8.02
CA GLU A 159 18.35 8.03 -7.21
C GLU A 159 17.13 7.82 -6.31
N VAL A 160 16.57 8.90 -5.75
CA VAL A 160 15.34 8.84 -4.94
C VAL A 160 14.15 8.52 -5.84
N ARG A 161 14.05 9.19 -6.99
CA ARG A 161 13.01 8.94 -7.99
C ARG A 161 13.06 7.53 -8.55
N SER A 162 14.25 6.98 -8.80
CA SER A 162 14.41 5.61 -9.29
C SER A 162 13.97 4.54 -8.29
N ARG A 163 13.74 4.91 -7.02
CA ARG A 163 13.19 4.04 -5.96
C ARG A 163 11.68 4.23 -5.76
N GLY A 164 11.01 4.98 -6.64
CA GLY A 164 9.56 5.21 -6.58
C GLY A 164 9.11 6.26 -5.58
N VAL A 165 10.03 7.06 -5.01
CA VAL A 165 9.68 8.14 -4.07
C VAL A 165 9.51 9.44 -4.83
N PHE A 166 8.30 10.03 -4.79
CA PHE A 166 8.03 11.30 -5.45
C PHE A 166 8.80 12.46 -4.81
N LEU A 167 9.33 13.35 -5.66
CA LEU A 167 9.94 14.62 -5.28
C LEU A 167 9.25 15.75 -6.03
N ALA A 168 8.56 16.64 -5.31
CA ALA A 168 7.98 17.82 -5.93
C ALA A 168 9.08 18.82 -6.29
N GLU A 169 9.22 19.10 -7.58
CA GLU A 169 10.15 20.07 -8.15
C GLU A 169 9.37 21.15 -8.89
N GLY A 170 9.79 22.40 -8.75
CA GLY A 170 9.07 23.57 -9.22
C GLY A 170 7.64 23.67 -8.68
N HIS A 171 6.81 24.38 -9.44
CA HIS A 171 5.39 24.51 -9.20
C HIS A 171 4.65 24.70 -10.54
N GLY A 172 3.33 24.61 -10.52
CA GLY A 172 2.48 24.88 -11.67
C GLY A 172 2.33 26.37 -11.94
N ALA A 173 1.22 26.76 -12.59
CA ALA A 173 0.92 28.17 -12.86
C ALA A 173 0.81 29.03 -11.58
N GLN A 174 0.52 28.39 -10.45
CA GLN A 174 0.53 28.99 -9.12
C GLN A 174 1.44 28.20 -8.18
N PRO A 175 2.06 28.84 -7.16
CA PRO A 175 2.96 28.18 -6.21
C PRO A 175 2.34 26.99 -5.46
N GLU A 176 1.02 27.03 -5.25
CA GLU A 176 0.25 25.95 -4.62
C GLU A 176 -0.16 24.81 -5.57
N LEU A 177 0.33 24.81 -6.82
CA LEU A 177 0.07 23.73 -7.77
C LEU A 177 1.34 22.93 -8.00
N LEU A 178 1.21 21.61 -8.15
CA LEU A 178 2.30 20.77 -8.63
C LEU A 178 2.72 21.21 -10.04
N ASN A 179 3.99 20.96 -10.40
CA ASN A 179 4.40 21.10 -11.79
C ASN A 179 3.55 20.15 -12.66
N SER A 180 3.29 20.55 -13.91
CA SER A 180 2.33 19.85 -14.78
C SER A 180 2.69 18.40 -15.07
N GLY A 181 3.99 18.08 -15.19
CA GLY A 181 4.46 16.71 -15.44
C GLY A 181 4.17 15.79 -14.26
N LEU A 182 4.48 16.24 -13.05
CA LEU A 182 4.22 15.49 -11.82
C LEU A 182 2.72 15.40 -11.52
N GLN A 183 1.95 16.46 -11.75
CA GLN A 183 0.50 16.42 -11.63
C GLN A 183 -0.10 15.35 -12.56
N ALA A 184 0.30 15.33 -13.84
CA ALA A 184 -0.18 14.36 -14.81
C ALA A 184 0.18 12.91 -14.42
N GLU A 185 1.37 12.70 -13.83
CA GLU A 185 1.78 11.40 -13.31
C GLU A 185 0.88 10.94 -12.15
N ILE A 186 0.61 11.82 -11.19
CA ILE A 186 -0.24 11.57 -10.03
C ILE A 186 -1.68 11.29 -10.46
N ASP A 187 -2.23 12.08 -11.38
CA ASP A 187 -3.57 11.88 -11.93
C ASP A 187 -3.67 10.53 -12.63
N ARG A 188 -2.65 10.16 -13.43
CA ARG A 188 -2.60 8.85 -14.08
C ARG A 188 -2.62 7.72 -13.06
N ILE A 189 -1.79 7.79 -12.01
CA ILE A 189 -1.75 6.76 -10.96
C ILE A 189 -3.10 6.66 -10.25
N TYR A 190 -3.69 7.81 -9.88
CA TYR A 190 -5.01 7.85 -9.24
C TYR A 190 -6.09 7.21 -10.10
N GLN A 191 -6.19 7.59 -11.38
CA GLN A 191 -7.20 7.05 -12.30
C GLN A 191 -7.00 5.56 -12.56
N GLN A 192 -5.76 5.12 -12.79
CA GLN A 192 -5.44 3.70 -12.95
C GLN A 192 -5.80 2.91 -11.70
N SER A 193 -5.50 3.43 -10.52
CA SER A 193 -5.77 2.75 -9.25
C SER A 193 -7.27 2.67 -8.94
N ARG A 194 -8.04 3.72 -9.25
CA ARG A 194 -9.51 3.69 -9.17
C ARG A 194 -10.14 2.72 -10.15
N ARG A 195 -9.52 2.46 -11.30
CA ARG A 195 -9.98 1.40 -12.20
C ARG A 195 -9.63 0.02 -11.65
N ALA A 196 -8.38 -0.15 -11.20
CA ALA A 196 -7.85 -1.43 -10.73
C ALA A 196 -8.64 -2.01 -9.56
N ILE A 197 -9.08 -1.17 -8.61
CA ILE A 197 -9.82 -1.60 -7.42
C ILE A 197 -11.15 -2.29 -7.75
N TRP A 198 -11.77 -1.92 -8.88
CA TRP A 198 -13.04 -2.47 -9.36
C TRP A 198 -12.87 -3.55 -10.42
N GLN A 199 -11.64 -3.85 -10.84
CA GLN A 199 -11.39 -4.90 -11.80
C GLN A 199 -11.57 -6.27 -11.14
N GLU A 200 -12.35 -7.13 -11.80
CA GLU A 200 -12.51 -8.54 -11.43
C GLU A 200 -11.55 -9.41 -12.23
N MET A 201 -11.16 -10.55 -11.63
CA MET A 201 -10.40 -11.60 -12.28
C MET A 201 -11.23 -12.25 -13.38
N ASP A 202 -10.65 -12.39 -14.58
CA ASP A 202 -11.29 -13.06 -15.70
C ASP A 202 -10.76 -14.50 -15.90
N SER A 203 -11.28 -15.19 -16.91
CA SER A 203 -10.93 -16.58 -17.21
C SER A 203 -9.46 -16.77 -17.65
N SER A 204 -8.74 -15.71 -18.00
CA SER A 204 -7.32 -15.81 -18.36
C SER A 204 -6.46 -16.28 -17.18
N VAL A 205 -6.79 -15.88 -15.95
CA VAL A 205 -6.05 -16.32 -14.76
C VAL A 205 -6.26 -17.81 -14.52
N LEU A 206 -7.50 -18.30 -14.65
CA LEU A 206 -7.79 -19.73 -14.51
C LEU A 206 -7.03 -20.56 -15.58
N ALA A 207 -6.91 -20.05 -16.80
CA ALA A 207 -6.16 -20.69 -17.86
C ALA A 207 -4.63 -20.64 -17.65
N ALA A 208 -4.13 -19.58 -17.00
CA ALA A 208 -2.70 -19.37 -16.75
C ALA A 208 -2.17 -20.12 -15.52
N VAL A 209 -3.04 -20.49 -14.57
CA VAL A 209 -2.66 -21.21 -13.34
C VAL A 209 -2.74 -22.73 -13.57
N PRO A 210 -1.63 -23.49 -13.51
CA PRO A 210 -1.64 -24.94 -13.67
C PRO A 210 -2.44 -25.62 -12.55
N ASP A 211 -3.17 -26.69 -12.86
CA ASP A 211 -3.92 -27.49 -11.86
C ASP A 211 -4.77 -26.63 -10.91
N ALA A 212 -5.41 -25.59 -11.46
CA ALA A 212 -6.18 -24.64 -10.67
C ALA A 212 -7.49 -25.26 -10.17
N VAL A 213 -7.74 -25.14 -8.87
CA VAL A 213 -9.02 -25.47 -8.23
C VAL A 213 -9.74 -24.15 -7.92
N PRO A 214 -10.78 -23.79 -8.67
CA PRO A 214 -11.51 -22.55 -8.45
C PRO A 214 -12.34 -22.62 -7.18
N LEU A 215 -12.18 -21.61 -6.33
CA LEU A 215 -12.91 -21.39 -5.09
C LEU A 215 -13.44 -19.95 -5.06
N THR A 216 -14.47 -19.74 -4.25
CA THR A 216 -15.08 -18.44 -3.99
C THR A 216 -15.23 -18.22 -2.49
N THR A 217 -15.17 -16.96 -2.08
CA THR A 217 -15.52 -16.55 -0.72
C THR A 217 -17.03 -16.37 -0.56
N LYS A 218 -17.46 -15.94 0.62
CA LYS A 218 -18.85 -15.53 0.88
C LYS A 218 -19.20 -14.20 0.21
N SER A 219 -18.24 -13.47 -0.36
CA SER A 219 -18.52 -12.24 -1.10
C SER A 219 -19.43 -12.49 -2.29
N LEU A 220 -20.52 -11.73 -2.37
CA LEU A 220 -21.54 -11.91 -3.41
C LEU A 220 -21.07 -11.42 -4.79
N ASN A 221 -20.30 -10.34 -4.81
CA ASN A 221 -19.74 -9.71 -5.99
C ASN A 221 -18.61 -8.74 -5.57
N ARG A 222 -18.00 -8.04 -6.53
CA ARG A 222 -16.92 -7.09 -6.24
C ARG A 222 -17.32 -5.98 -5.26
N THR A 223 -18.53 -5.44 -5.40
CA THR A 223 -19.05 -4.40 -4.49
C THR A 223 -19.16 -4.91 -3.06
N ASP A 224 -19.73 -6.10 -2.86
CA ASP A 224 -19.81 -6.72 -1.54
C ASP A 224 -18.42 -6.99 -0.94
N TYR A 225 -17.48 -7.48 -1.74
CA TYR A 225 -16.10 -7.72 -1.31
C TYR A 225 -15.39 -6.44 -0.83
N ILE A 226 -15.63 -5.31 -1.51
CA ILE A 226 -15.04 -4.01 -1.17
C ILE A 226 -15.72 -3.37 0.05
N LEU A 227 -17.06 -3.44 0.14
CA LEU A 227 -17.82 -2.78 1.22
C LEU A 227 -17.91 -3.61 2.51
N HIS A 228 -17.71 -4.93 2.43
CA HIS A 228 -17.83 -5.84 3.56
C HIS A 228 -16.62 -6.80 3.62
N PRO A 229 -15.44 -6.34 4.11
CA PRO A 229 -14.22 -7.14 4.12
C PRO A 229 -14.37 -8.56 4.66
N ALA A 230 -15.18 -8.72 5.72
CA ALA A 230 -15.48 -10.01 6.35
C ALA A 230 -16.08 -11.05 5.37
N SER A 231 -16.82 -10.64 4.33
CA SER A 231 -17.36 -11.58 3.34
C SER A 231 -16.25 -12.24 2.51
N GLY A 232 -15.12 -11.56 2.34
CA GLY A 232 -13.94 -12.09 1.67
C GLY A 232 -12.98 -12.87 2.58
N GLU A 233 -13.26 -12.99 3.88
CA GLU A 233 -12.40 -13.68 4.85
C GLU A 233 -12.75 -15.17 5.03
N GLU A 234 -13.88 -15.60 4.47
CA GLU A 234 -14.38 -16.97 4.60
C GLU A 234 -14.77 -17.55 3.24
N LEU A 235 -14.54 -18.85 3.06
CA LEU A 235 -15.01 -19.60 1.90
C LEU A 235 -16.54 -19.68 1.86
N SER A 236 -17.11 -19.66 0.65
CA SER A 236 -18.49 -20.07 0.42
C SER A 236 -18.69 -21.54 0.77
N ASP A 237 -19.91 -21.94 1.13
CA ASP A 237 -20.19 -23.32 1.50
C ASP A 237 -19.98 -24.30 0.33
N ALA A 238 -20.23 -23.84 -0.91
CA ALA A 238 -19.89 -24.59 -2.12
C ALA A 238 -18.38 -24.86 -2.21
N SER A 239 -17.55 -23.84 -1.94
CA SER A 239 -16.08 -23.96 -1.98
C SER A 239 -15.53 -24.81 -0.84
N LYS A 240 -16.15 -24.77 0.36
CA LYS A 240 -15.82 -25.72 1.43
C LYS A 240 -16.07 -27.16 0.98
N GLY A 241 -17.18 -27.42 0.29
CA GLY A 241 -17.48 -28.74 -0.27
C GLY A 241 -16.49 -29.19 -1.36
N ILE A 242 -16.04 -28.26 -2.22
CA ILE A 242 -15.00 -28.52 -3.22
C ILE A 242 -13.68 -28.89 -2.52
N LEU A 243 -13.26 -28.08 -1.55
CA LEU A 243 -12.03 -28.30 -0.79
C LEU A 243 -12.06 -29.63 -0.03
N GLN A 244 -13.17 -29.97 0.63
CA GLN A 244 -13.33 -31.26 1.31
C GLN A 244 -13.18 -32.46 0.37
N ARG A 245 -13.78 -32.40 -0.84
CA ARG A 245 -13.61 -33.46 -1.85
C ARG A 245 -12.18 -33.58 -2.34
N LEU A 246 -11.52 -32.45 -2.58
CA LEU A 246 -10.10 -32.42 -2.95
C LEU A 246 -9.26 -33.09 -1.86
N LEU A 247 -9.41 -32.67 -0.60
CA LEU A 247 -8.68 -33.22 0.54
C LEU A 247 -8.91 -34.72 0.73
N ALA A 248 -10.13 -35.23 0.47
CA ALA A 248 -10.44 -36.66 0.54
C ALA A 248 -9.70 -37.49 -0.53
N THR A 249 -9.32 -36.87 -1.66
CA THR A 249 -8.55 -37.53 -2.73
C THR A 249 -7.04 -37.34 -2.60
N ARG A 250 -6.58 -36.48 -1.70
CA ARG A 250 -5.15 -36.21 -1.52
C ARG A 250 -4.43 -37.43 -0.95
N SER A 251 -3.24 -37.65 -1.47
CA SER A 251 -2.28 -38.62 -0.94
C SER A 251 -0.88 -37.98 -0.95
N GLY A 252 0.02 -38.49 -0.10
CA GLY A 252 1.41 -38.03 -0.03
C GLY A 252 1.73 -37.19 1.21
N THR A 253 2.96 -36.65 1.22
CA THR A 253 3.57 -35.97 2.37
C THR A 253 3.83 -34.48 2.11
N ALA A 254 3.12 -33.87 1.15
CA ALA A 254 3.25 -32.45 0.87
C ALA A 254 2.80 -31.61 2.07
N ASP A 255 3.55 -30.54 2.34
CA ASP A 255 3.39 -29.67 3.51
C ASP A 255 3.19 -28.20 3.13
N VAL A 256 3.29 -27.84 1.85
CA VAL A 256 3.05 -26.48 1.33
C VAL A 256 1.80 -26.42 0.46
N GLN A 257 0.87 -25.52 0.80
CA GLN A 257 -0.28 -25.16 -0.03
C GLN A 257 -0.10 -23.76 -0.62
N ILE A 258 -0.21 -23.65 -1.94
CA ILE A 258 -0.28 -22.35 -2.63
C ILE A 258 -1.75 -21.98 -2.84
N VAL A 259 -2.14 -20.79 -2.39
CA VAL A 259 -3.43 -20.14 -2.63
C VAL A 259 -3.17 -18.87 -3.43
N ILE A 260 -4.00 -18.59 -4.43
CA ILE A 260 -3.92 -17.39 -5.27
C ILE A 260 -5.26 -16.68 -5.19
N SER A 261 -5.29 -15.38 -4.97
CA SER A 261 -6.53 -14.59 -5.04
C SER A 261 -6.34 -13.22 -5.66
N ASP A 262 -7.37 -12.74 -6.33
CA ASP A 262 -7.43 -11.40 -6.93
C ASP A 262 -7.16 -10.27 -5.95
N GLY A 263 -7.62 -10.42 -4.70
CA GLY A 263 -7.41 -9.41 -3.66
C GLY A 263 -8.00 -8.06 -4.05
N LEU A 264 -7.30 -6.98 -3.72
CA LEU A 264 -7.73 -5.62 -4.06
C LEU A 264 -7.32 -5.19 -5.48
N ASN A 265 -6.52 -6.00 -6.19
CA ASN A 265 -6.04 -5.66 -7.52
C ASN A 265 -5.89 -6.91 -8.41
N ALA A 266 -6.98 -7.28 -9.10
CA ALA A 266 -6.96 -8.42 -10.02
C ALA A 266 -5.98 -8.25 -11.19
N LEU A 267 -5.67 -7.01 -11.60
CA LEU A 267 -4.73 -6.75 -12.70
C LEU A 267 -3.33 -7.27 -12.38
N ALA A 268 -2.94 -7.35 -11.11
CA ALA A 268 -1.65 -7.92 -10.70
C ALA A 268 -1.51 -9.41 -11.06
N LEU A 269 -2.64 -10.11 -11.24
CA LEU A 269 -2.65 -11.51 -11.67
C LEU A 269 -2.74 -11.67 -13.20
N MET A 270 -3.19 -10.63 -13.90
CA MET A 270 -3.53 -10.65 -15.32
C MET A 270 -2.54 -9.90 -16.21
N GLU A 271 -1.65 -9.09 -15.62
CA GLU A 271 -0.66 -8.33 -16.38
C GLU A 271 0.48 -9.22 -16.86
N ALA A 272 0.60 -9.32 -18.18
CA ALA A 272 1.63 -10.10 -18.87
C ALA A 272 1.72 -11.53 -18.31
N ASP A 273 2.93 -12.00 -18.05
CA ASP A 273 3.23 -13.34 -17.55
C ASP A 273 3.69 -13.34 -16.08
N GLN A 274 3.52 -12.24 -15.34
CA GLN A 274 4.11 -12.06 -14.01
C GLN A 274 3.70 -13.13 -12.99
N LEU A 275 2.43 -13.54 -12.98
CA LEU A 275 1.95 -14.59 -12.09
C LEU A 275 2.59 -15.94 -12.44
N SER A 276 2.67 -16.26 -13.74
CA SER A 276 3.27 -17.51 -14.19
C SER A 276 4.78 -17.58 -13.89
N GLN A 277 5.49 -16.46 -14.05
CA GLN A 277 6.90 -16.31 -13.67
C GLN A 277 7.07 -16.53 -12.15
N LEU A 278 6.22 -15.89 -11.34
CA LEU A 278 6.24 -16.04 -9.89
C LEU A 278 6.03 -17.51 -9.47
N LEU A 279 5.01 -18.17 -10.02
CA LEU A 279 4.67 -19.56 -9.69
C LEU A 279 5.80 -20.52 -10.08
N ALA A 280 6.36 -20.36 -11.28
CA ALA A 280 7.47 -21.20 -11.76
C ALA A 280 8.72 -21.01 -10.89
N ALA A 281 9.08 -19.77 -10.57
CA ALA A 281 10.21 -19.47 -9.70
C ALA A 281 9.98 -19.98 -8.28
N LEU A 282 8.78 -19.77 -7.71
CA LEU A 282 8.44 -20.20 -6.37
C LEU A 282 8.48 -21.72 -6.23
N ARG A 283 7.88 -22.48 -7.15
CA ARG A 283 7.95 -23.96 -7.14
C ARG A 283 9.39 -24.45 -7.25
N LYS A 284 10.20 -23.83 -8.12
CA LYS A 284 11.63 -24.16 -8.23
C LYS A 284 12.36 -23.92 -6.91
N GLN A 285 12.17 -22.77 -6.27
CA GLN A 285 12.85 -22.43 -5.01
C GLN A 285 12.38 -23.32 -3.85
N LEU A 286 11.09 -23.63 -3.76
CA LEU A 286 10.55 -24.56 -2.76
C LEU A 286 11.20 -25.95 -2.88
N LYS A 287 11.26 -26.49 -4.11
CA LYS A 287 11.91 -27.77 -4.38
C LYS A 287 13.39 -27.78 -4.00
N LEU A 288 14.13 -26.71 -4.34
CA LEU A 288 15.54 -26.57 -3.96
C LEU A 288 15.74 -26.48 -2.45
N ALA A 289 14.79 -25.89 -1.73
CA ALA A 289 14.81 -25.80 -0.28
C ALA A 289 14.25 -27.03 0.45
N GLY A 290 13.81 -28.06 -0.28
CA GLY A 290 13.27 -29.30 0.29
C GLY A 290 11.84 -29.21 0.81
N PHE A 291 11.11 -28.14 0.46
CA PHE A 291 9.68 -28.03 0.76
C PHE A 291 8.85 -28.76 -0.29
N LEU A 292 7.79 -29.45 0.15
CA LEU A 292 6.95 -30.26 -0.73
C LEU A 292 5.59 -29.58 -0.93
N ALA A 293 5.41 -28.95 -2.08
CA ALA A 293 4.14 -28.30 -2.43
C ALA A 293 3.15 -29.29 -3.06
N PHE A 294 1.87 -29.12 -2.74
CA PHE A 294 0.78 -29.74 -3.49
C PHE A 294 0.82 -29.30 -4.96
N ASP A 295 0.40 -30.16 -5.89
CA ASP A 295 0.45 -29.87 -7.33
C ASP A 295 -0.60 -28.82 -7.70
N GLU A 296 -1.79 -28.92 -7.11
CA GLU A 296 -2.87 -27.99 -7.35
C GLU A 296 -2.65 -26.61 -6.70
N HIS A 297 -3.18 -25.59 -7.38
CA HIS A 297 -3.26 -24.23 -6.84
C HIS A 297 -4.71 -23.92 -6.50
N LEU A 298 -4.97 -23.43 -5.29
CA LEU A 298 -6.32 -23.01 -4.91
C LEU A 298 -6.52 -21.57 -5.38
N LEU A 299 -7.32 -21.39 -6.43
CA LEU A 299 -7.59 -20.08 -7.02
C LEU A 299 -8.88 -19.51 -6.43
N LEU A 300 -8.75 -18.53 -5.55
CA LEU A 300 -9.83 -17.95 -4.76
C LEU A 300 -10.27 -16.60 -5.32
N THR A 301 -11.51 -16.51 -5.80
CA THR A 301 -12.13 -15.24 -6.17
C THR A 301 -12.62 -14.48 -4.93
N SER A 302 -12.37 -13.17 -4.89
CA SER A 302 -12.75 -12.26 -3.80
C SER A 302 -12.13 -12.65 -2.45
N GLY A 303 -10.86 -13.04 -2.47
CA GLY A 303 -10.12 -13.50 -1.29
C GLY A 303 -9.50 -12.36 -0.48
N ARG A 304 -9.66 -12.37 0.85
CA ARG A 304 -8.80 -11.66 1.81
C ARG A 304 -7.75 -12.64 2.36
N VAL A 305 -6.66 -12.12 2.93
CA VAL A 305 -5.59 -12.95 3.53
C VAL A 305 -6.14 -13.95 4.56
N ARG A 306 -7.12 -13.54 5.37
CA ARG A 306 -7.77 -14.42 6.36
C ARG A 306 -8.47 -15.63 5.75
N ALA A 307 -8.97 -15.54 4.52
CA ALA A 307 -9.54 -16.70 3.81
C ALA A 307 -8.46 -17.76 3.52
N GLY A 308 -7.22 -17.33 3.26
CA GLY A 308 -6.07 -18.23 3.21
C GLY A 308 -5.89 -18.98 4.52
N TYR A 309 -5.99 -18.32 5.67
CA TYR A 309 -5.90 -18.99 6.97
C TYR A 309 -7.02 -20.02 7.16
N ARG A 310 -8.26 -19.68 6.78
CA ARG A 310 -9.40 -20.63 6.82
C ARG A 310 -9.21 -21.84 5.91
N ILE A 311 -8.55 -21.65 4.77
CA ILE A 311 -8.11 -22.75 3.90
C ILE A 311 -7.04 -23.59 4.62
N GLY A 312 -6.03 -22.95 5.21
CA GLY A 312 -4.96 -23.62 5.96
C GLY A 312 -5.48 -24.47 7.12
N GLU A 313 -6.47 -23.98 7.87
CA GLU A 313 -7.14 -24.73 8.94
C GLU A 313 -7.74 -26.06 8.43
N GLN A 314 -8.38 -26.03 7.25
CA GLN A 314 -8.97 -27.22 6.64
C GLN A 314 -7.91 -28.15 6.03
N VAL A 315 -6.88 -27.58 5.41
CA VAL A 315 -5.82 -28.34 4.73
C VAL A 315 -4.89 -29.03 5.72
N PHE A 316 -4.51 -28.35 6.81
CA PHE A 316 -3.45 -28.79 7.71
C PHE A 316 -3.93 -29.19 9.11
N GLY A 317 -5.18 -28.91 9.50
CA GLY A 317 -5.67 -29.16 10.85
C GLY A 317 -5.65 -30.63 11.28
N SER A 318 -5.74 -31.55 10.30
CA SER A 318 -5.65 -33.00 10.52
C SER A 318 -4.35 -33.61 9.96
N ALA A 319 -3.41 -32.80 9.49
CA ALA A 319 -2.16 -33.27 8.92
C ALA A 319 -1.16 -33.73 10.01
N VAL A 320 -0.09 -34.40 9.60
CA VAL A 320 1.03 -34.73 10.49
C VAL A 320 2.14 -33.69 10.28
N GLY A 321 2.60 -33.08 11.36
CA GLY A 321 3.73 -32.14 11.33
C GLY A 321 3.31 -30.68 11.12
N ARG A 322 4.08 -29.97 10.31
CA ARG A 322 3.92 -28.53 10.04
C ARG A 322 3.23 -28.34 8.69
N GLY A 323 2.22 -27.46 8.67
CA GLY A 323 1.62 -26.97 7.44
C GLY A 323 2.10 -25.57 7.11
N ILE A 324 2.36 -25.32 5.82
CA ILE A 324 2.82 -24.05 5.28
C ILE A 324 1.81 -23.56 4.24
N LEU A 325 1.27 -22.37 4.47
CA LEU A 325 0.39 -21.68 3.53
C LEU A 325 1.16 -20.55 2.85
N LEU A 326 1.16 -20.53 1.53
CA LEU A 326 1.64 -19.43 0.70
C LEU A 326 0.45 -18.82 -0.03
N HIS A 327 0.00 -17.64 0.40
CA HIS A 327 -1.14 -16.95 -0.21
C HIS A 327 -0.66 -15.79 -1.07
N ILE A 328 -0.67 -15.99 -2.39
CA ILE A 328 -0.43 -14.97 -3.42
C ILE A 328 -1.70 -14.13 -3.58
N ILE A 329 -1.61 -12.82 -3.41
CA ILE A 329 -2.78 -11.95 -3.44
C ILE A 329 -2.48 -10.58 -4.06
N GLY A 330 -3.38 -10.10 -4.92
CA GLY A 330 -3.31 -8.73 -5.46
C GLY A 330 -3.44 -7.68 -4.36
N GLU A 331 -2.49 -6.75 -4.31
CA GLU A 331 -2.40 -5.72 -3.27
C GLU A 331 -3.41 -4.59 -3.47
N ARG A 332 -3.49 -3.66 -2.51
CA ARG A 332 -4.21 -2.41 -2.73
C ARG A 332 -3.49 -1.61 -3.84
N PRO A 333 -4.18 -1.16 -4.89
CA PRO A 333 -3.57 -0.29 -5.90
C PRO A 333 -3.22 1.06 -5.30
N GLY A 334 -2.32 1.82 -5.94
CA GLY A 334 -1.91 3.16 -5.49
C GLY A 334 -0.43 3.47 -5.70
N THR A 335 0.38 2.45 -6.00
CA THR A 335 1.83 2.58 -6.22
C THR A 335 2.20 2.98 -7.64
N GLY A 336 1.23 2.94 -8.58
CA GLY A 336 1.48 3.03 -10.01
C GLY A 336 1.87 1.70 -10.67
N HIS A 337 2.01 0.63 -9.89
CA HIS A 337 2.31 -0.73 -10.33
C HIS A 337 1.12 -1.65 -10.03
N HIS A 338 0.92 -2.72 -10.81
CA HIS A 338 -0.01 -3.77 -10.41
C HIS A 338 0.70 -4.84 -9.57
N THR A 339 0.76 -4.59 -8.26
CA THR A 339 1.52 -5.44 -7.34
C THR A 339 0.69 -6.56 -6.73
N MET A 340 1.36 -7.69 -6.48
CA MET A 340 0.89 -8.78 -5.64
C MET A 340 1.86 -9.03 -4.48
N SER A 341 1.36 -9.74 -3.46
CA SER A 341 2.11 -10.13 -2.28
C SER A 341 2.08 -11.65 -2.10
N ILE A 342 3.11 -12.23 -1.47
CA ILE A 342 3.08 -13.59 -0.92
C ILE A 342 3.00 -13.50 0.61
N TYR A 343 1.85 -13.87 1.18
CA TYR A 343 1.71 -14.09 2.62
C TYR A 343 2.12 -15.51 2.97
N MET A 344 3.15 -15.66 3.81
CA MET A 344 3.74 -16.92 4.23
C MET A 344 3.33 -17.20 5.68
N THR A 345 2.65 -18.31 5.91
CA THR A 345 2.20 -18.72 7.24
C THR A 345 2.64 -20.15 7.50
N ALA A 346 3.28 -20.42 8.63
CA ALA A 346 3.75 -21.76 8.98
C ALA A 346 3.37 -22.09 10.43
N ALA A 347 2.65 -23.18 10.64
CA ALA A 347 2.21 -23.62 11.96
C ALA A 347 2.11 -25.15 12.05
N THR A 348 2.10 -25.70 13.27
CA THR A 348 1.88 -27.13 13.48
C THR A 348 0.42 -27.51 13.21
N ALA A 349 0.16 -28.78 12.89
CA ALA A 349 -1.21 -29.28 12.72
C ALA A 349 -2.09 -29.00 13.94
N SER A 350 -1.54 -29.05 15.16
CA SER A 350 -2.27 -28.71 16.38
C SER A 350 -2.76 -27.25 16.42
N VAL A 351 -2.00 -26.32 15.85
CA VAL A 351 -2.36 -24.90 15.78
C VAL A 351 -3.33 -24.67 14.62
N TRP A 352 -3.07 -25.26 13.45
CA TRP A 352 -4.00 -25.24 12.32
C TRP A 352 -5.36 -25.87 12.65
N GLY A 353 -5.38 -26.90 13.50
CA GLY A 353 -6.60 -27.59 13.94
C GLY A 353 -7.43 -26.82 14.97
N GLN A 354 -7.00 -25.64 15.40
CA GLN A 354 -7.74 -24.75 16.31
C GLN A 354 -8.29 -23.54 15.53
N PRO A 355 -9.56 -23.57 15.11
CA PRO A 355 -10.16 -22.52 14.30
C PRO A 355 -10.01 -21.14 14.94
N GLY A 356 -9.53 -20.17 14.17
CA GLY A 356 -9.35 -18.78 14.63
C GLY A 356 -8.00 -18.48 15.24
N THR A 357 -7.14 -19.49 15.47
CA THR A 357 -5.85 -19.30 16.14
C THR A 357 -4.78 -18.75 15.21
N VAL A 358 -4.78 -19.18 13.94
CA VAL A 358 -3.84 -18.69 12.94
C VAL A 358 -4.32 -17.34 12.41
N ASP A 359 -3.46 -16.33 12.58
CA ASP A 359 -3.69 -14.96 12.14
C ASP A 359 -2.37 -14.28 11.76
N HIS A 360 -2.45 -13.00 11.37
CA HIS A 360 -1.34 -12.18 10.89
C HIS A 360 -0.10 -12.14 11.81
N ASN A 361 -0.26 -12.37 13.11
CA ASN A 361 0.83 -12.32 14.10
C ASN A 361 1.94 -13.37 13.87
N ILE A 362 1.65 -14.46 13.12
CA ILE A 362 2.64 -15.49 12.76
C ILE A 362 2.91 -15.55 11.24
N THR A 363 2.37 -14.58 10.50
CA THR A 363 2.50 -14.49 9.04
C THR A 363 3.59 -13.51 8.68
N ARG A 364 4.39 -13.84 7.66
CA ARG A 364 5.34 -12.91 7.03
C ARG A 364 4.91 -12.60 5.61
N VAL A 365 5.40 -11.52 5.04
CA VAL A 365 5.01 -11.08 3.70
C VAL A 365 6.23 -10.69 2.86
N VAL A 366 6.21 -11.06 1.58
CA VAL A 366 6.96 -10.39 0.53
C VAL A 366 5.95 -9.62 -0.30
N SER A 367 6.10 -8.29 -0.39
CA SER A 367 5.15 -7.39 -1.04
C SER A 367 5.80 -6.60 -2.18
N GLY A 368 4.98 -5.88 -2.95
CA GLY A 368 5.43 -5.05 -4.06
C GLY A 368 5.89 -5.87 -5.27
N ILE A 369 5.41 -7.11 -5.41
CA ILE A 369 5.83 -8.02 -6.48
C ILE A 369 5.17 -7.57 -7.77
N ALA A 370 5.97 -7.11 -8.73
CA ALA A 370 5.58 -6.76 -10.08
C ALA A 370 6.80 -6.73 -11.00
N GLN A 371 6.63 -6.94 -12.30
CA GLN A 371 7.72 -6.81 -13.29
C GLN A 371 8.37 -5.41 -13.30
N THR A 372 7.62 -4.40 -12.86
CA THR A 372 8.05 -3.01 -12.79
C THR A 372 8.52 -2.57 -11.39
N ALA A 373 8.51 -3.47 -10.41
CA ALA A 373 8.93 -3.21 -9.02
C ALA A 373 9.82 -4.35 -8.50
N LEU A 374 9.39 -5.14 -7.51
CA LEU A 374 10.11 -6.33 -7.07
C LEU A 374 9.85 -7.47 -8.06
N ALA A 375 10.87 -7.84 -8.84
CA ALA A 375 10.76 -8.86 -9.87
C ALA A 375 10.27 -10.22 -9.29
N PRO A 376 9.34 -10.92 -9.99
CA PRO A 376 8.77 -12.19 -9.52
C PRO A 376 9.79 -13.25 -9.06
N GLU A 377 10.90 -13.39 -9.79
CA GLU A 377 11.94 -14.37 -9.47
C GLU A 377 12.68 -14.04 -8.18
N VAL A 378 12.95 -12.74 -7.96
CA VAL A 378 13.60 -12.25 -6.73
C VAL A 378 12.65 -12.41 -5.55
N ALA A 379 11.36 -12.08 -5.73
CA ALA A 379 10.34 -12.28 -4.72
C ALA A 379 10.20 -13.75 -4.30
N ALA A 380 10.24 -14.69 -5.24
CA ALA A 380 10.22 -16.12 -4.96
C ALA A 380 11.43 -16.58 -4.13
N MET A 381 12.63 -16.07 -4.46
CA MET A 381 13.85 -16.35 -3.68
C MET A 381 13.74 -15.81 -2.25
N ASP A 382 13.28 -14.56 -2.10
CA ASP A 382 13.09 -13.94 -0.79
C ASP A 382 12.02 -14.64 0.04
N ALA A 383 10.91 -15.05 -0.58
CA ALA A 383 9.85 -15.79 0.10
C ALA A 383 10.38 -17.10 0.68
N VAL A 384 11.13 -17.89 -0.10
CA VAL A 384 11.70 -19.15 0.39
C VAL A 384 12.80 -18.94 1.44
N ARG A 385 13.63 -17.89 1.30
CA ARG A 385 14.61 -17.50 2.31
C ARG A 385 13.93 -17.15 3.63
N ILE A 386 12.87 -16.34 3.59
CA ILE A 386 12.07 -15.99 4.76
C ILE A 386 11.43 -17.26 5.35
N LEU A 387 10.87 -18.13 4.51
CA LEU A 387 10.24 -19.37 4.94
C LEU A 387 11.22 -20.28 5.70
N LYS A 388 12.45 -20.46 5.21
CA LYS A 388 13.51 -21.20 5.92
C LYS A 388 13.75 -20.67 7.34
N THR A 389 13.78 -19.36 7.50
CA THR A 389 13.93 -18.75 8.84
C THR A 389 12.71 -18.95 9.73
N MET A 390 11.49 -19.00 9.17
CA MET A 390 10.27 -19.30 9.90
C MET A 390 10.21 -20.77 10.35
N THR A 391 10.74 -21.68 9.53
CA THR A 391 10.69 -23.12 9.79
C THR A 391 11.88 -23.65 10.58
N GLY A 392 12.94 -22.85 10.75
CA GLY A 392 14.18 -23.29 11.40
C GLY A 392 15.05 -24.19 10.51
N THR A 393 14.78 -24.22 9.20
CA THR A 393 15.59 -24.96 8.22
C THR A 393 16.84 -24.12 7.93
N ARG A 394 18.00 -24.50 8.49
CA ARG A 394 19.27 -23.78 8.26
C ARG A 394 19.75 -23.96 6.81
N GLU A 395 20.53 -22.97 6.33
CA GLU A 395 21.03 -22.87 4.94
C GLU A 395 21.84 -24.08 4.46
#